data_AF-A0A9P5YPQ9-F1
#
_entry.id   AF-A0A9P5YPQ9-F1
#
_cell.length_a   1.000
_cell.length_b   1.000
_cell.length_c   1.000
_cell.angle_alpha   90.00
_cell.angle_beta   90.00
_cell.angle_gamma   90.00
#
_symmetry.space_group_name_H-M   'P 1'
#
loop_
_entity.id
_entity.type
_entity.pdbx_description
1 polymer ?
#
loop_
_entity_poly.entity_id
_entity_poly.type
_entity_poly.pdbx_seq_one_letter_code
_entity_poly.pdbx_strand_id
1 'polypeptide(L)'
;MQEAFKKVNPVQKRAIDHVFDVYFNVVAANMTYEGGWVPDSQIAAQMDVLNKGYAGTGIQFKHMDTIRILSSYYFNTLNVPDTSDLTQILYTYGQLFRKGGQSTMNINLIGFSADDDTYGFTLLPSLYATYAPIDGLYVRFTSLPGGSSPDRQGSTVIHESGHWFGLLHTFENGCDGDGDGVDDTPAEAEPASGCPVNRDTCPQAGLDPIHNYMDYSAEGCRNSFTAGQIDRMHSAISVYRS
;
A
#
# COMPACT_ATOMS: atom_id res chain seq x y z
N MET A 1 45.41 -10.95 9.59
CA MET A 1 44.43 -10.11 8.90
C MET A 1 43.42 -11.05 8.24
N GLN A 2 42.35 -11.40 8.94
CA GLN A 2 41.20 -12.11 8.38
C GLN A 2 39.97 -11.36 8.89
N GLU A 3 39.32 -10.64 7.99
CA GLU A 3 38.10 -9.92 8.28
C GLU A 3 36.96 -10.90 8.54
N ALA A 4 36.32 -10.72 9.69
CA ALA A 4 35.09 -11.40 10.02
C ALA A 4 33.96 -10.79 9.19
N PHE A 5 33.54 -11.50 8.15
CA PHE A 5 32.25 -11.28 7.51
C PHE A 5 31.17 -11.39 8.59
N LYS A 6 30.59 -10.26 9.00
CA LYS A 6 29.34 -10.24 9.77
C LYS A 6 28.29 -10.92 8.91
N LYS A 7 27.90 -12.14 9.29
CA LYS A 7 26.68 -12.77 8.79
C LYS A 7 25.55 -11.82 9.13
N VAL A 8 24.93 -11.23 8.12
CA VAL A 8 23.62 -10.59 8.27
C VAL A 8 22.69 -11.69 8.77
N ASN A 9 22.20 -11.57 10.00
CA ASN A 9 21.21 -12.51 10.51
C ASN A 9 20.00 -12.40 9.58
N PRO A 10 19.52 -13.50 8.98
CA PRO A 10 18.28 -13.46 8.23
C PRO A 10 17.19 -12.96 9.18
N VAL A 11 16.38 -11.99 8.73
CA VAL A 11 15.20 -11.53 9.46
C VAL A 11 14.41 -12.78 9.84
N GLN A 12 14.28 -13.03 11.14
CA GLN A 12 13.63 -14.23 11.63
C GLN A 12 12.16 -14.15 11.22
N LYS A 13 11.73 -15.06 10.33
CA LYS A 13 10.35 -15.07 9.83
C LYS A 13 9.39 -15.15 11.01
N ARG A 14 8.52 -14.15 11.12
CA ARG A 14 7.47 -14.09 12.13
C ARG A 14 6.38 -15.10 11.78
N ALA A 15 5.92 -15.86 12.77
CA ALA A 15 4.73 -16.70 12.59
C ALA A 15 3.50 -15.82 12.32
N ILE A 16 2.53 -16.35 11.58
CA ILE A 16 1.28 -15.63 11.30
C ILE A 16 0.49 -15.49 12.60
N ASP A 17 0.21 -14.27 13.02
CA ASP A 17 -0.61 -13.95 14.18
C ASP A 17 -1.71 -12.90 13.87
N HIS A 18 -1.69 -12.29 12.69
CA HIS A 18 -2.77 -11.46 12.19
C HIS A 18 -3.25 -11.91 10.80
N VAL A 19 -4.56 -12.18 10.68
CA VAL A 19 -5.22 -12.49 9.41
C VAL A 19 -6.32 -11.46 9.18
N PHE A 20 -6.19 -10.67 8.11
CA PHE A 20 -7.15 -9.63 7.74
C PHE A 20 -8.07 -10.12 6.64
N ASP A 21 -9.37 -9.95 6.86
CA ASP A 21 -10.38 -10.13 5.83
C ASP A 21 -10.27 -8.99 4.80
N VAL A 22 -10.25 -9.34 3.52
CA VAL A 22 -10.13 -8.41 2.40
C VAL A 22 -11.36 -8.46 1.52
N TYR A 23 -11.96 -7.30 1.28
CA TYR A 23 -13.03 -7.09 0.32
C TYR A 23 -12.54 -6.21 -0.82
N PHE A 24 -12.79 -6.64 -2.05
CA PHE A 24 -12.58 -5.79 -3.22
C PHE A 24 -13.87 -5.07 -3.60
N ASN A 25 -13.78 -3.77 -3.81
CA ASN A 25 -14.83 -2.98 -4.46
C ASN A 25 -14.32 -2.58 -5.85
N VAL A 26 -14.79 -3.26 -6.89
CA VAL A 26 -14.48 -2.96 -8.30
C VAL A 26 -15.44 -1.87 -8.76
N VAL A 27 -14.98 -0.62 -8.79
CA VAL A 27 -15.76 0.50 -9.33
C VAL A 27 -15.49 0.60 -10.82
N ALA A 28 -16.54 0.56 -11.63
CA ALA A 28 -16.43 0.53 -13.08
C ALA A 28 -17.46 1.45 -13.75
N ALA A 29 -17.05 2.17 -14.79
CA ALA A 29 -17.94 2.99 -15.61
C ALA A 29 -18.81 2.18 -16.56
N ASN A 30 -18.32 1.03 -17.01
CA ASN A 30 -19.02 0.08 -17.87
C ASN A 30 -18.47 -1.35 -17.65
N MET A 31 -18.92 -2.35 -18.41
CA MET A 31 -18.49 -3.75 -18.27
C MET A 31 -17.29 -4.12 -19.17
N THR A 32 -16.44 -3.16 -19.56
CA THR A 32 -15.17 -3.42 -20.24
C THR A 32 -13.99 -3.21 -19.30
N TYR A 33 -12.85 -3.80 -19.63
CA TYR A 33 -11.63 -3.62 -18.84
C TYR A 33 -11.21 -2.14 -18.79
N GLU A 34 -11.27 -1.41 -19.90
CA GLU A 34 -10.97 0.03 -19.99
C GLU A 34 -11.93 0.86 -19.12
N GLY A 35 -13.17 0.40 -18.95
CA GLY A 35 -14.14 1.00 -18.02
C GLY A 35 -13.99 0.56 -16.57
N GLY A 36 -12.90 -0.13 -16.19
CA GLY A 36 -12.63 -0.56 -14.81
C GLY A 36 -13.18 -1.94 -14.44
N TRP A 37 -13.79 -2.68 -15.37
CA TRP A 37 -14.38 -4.00 -15.10
C TRP A 37 -13.30 -5.11 -15.05
N VAL A 38 -12.46 -5.04 -14.02
CA VAL A 38 -11.34 -5.97 -13.78
C VAL A 38 -11.83 -7.42 -13.61
N PRO A 39 -11.22 -8.42 -14.28
CA PRO A 39 -11.60 -9.82 -14.10
C PRO A 39 -11.13 -10.40 -12.76
N ASP A 40 -11.84 -11.40 -12.23
CA ASP A 40 -11.50 -12.05 -10.95
C ASP A 40 -10.09 -12.66 -10.93
N SER A 41 -9.55 -13.02 -12.10
CA SER A 41 -8.17 -13.53 -12.22
C SER A 41 -7.12 -12.50 -11.80
N GLN A 42 -7.34 -11.20 -12.07
CA GLN A 42 -6.43 -10.14 -11.62
C GLN A 42 -6.58 -9.89 -10.11
N ILE A 43 -7.79 -10.05 -9.56
CA ILE A 43 -8.02 -9.96 -8.11
C ILE A 43 -7.30 -11.09 -7.37
N ALA A 44 -7.42 -12.33 -7.87
CA ALA A 44 -6.69 -13.47 -7.33
C ALA A 44 -5.18 -13.26 -7.41
N ALA A 45 -4.66 -12.83 -8.57
CA ALA A 45 -3.24 -12.53 -8.74
C ALA A 45 -2.75 -11.42 -7.79
N GLN A 46 -3.58 -10.39 -7.54
CA GLN A 46 -3.25 -9.35 -6.59
C GLN A 46 -3.16 -9.88 -5.16
N MET A 47 -4.07 -10.77 -4.76
CA MET A 47 -4.02 -11.40 -3.44
C MET A 47 -2.78 -12.28 -3.26
N ASP A 48 -2.33 -12.96 -4.33
CA ASP A 48 -1.07 -13.71 -4.33
C ASP A 48 0.13 -12.78 -4.15
N VAL A 49 0.18 -11.67 -4.89
CA VAL A 49 1.25 -10.66 -4.78
C VAL A 49 1.27 -10.02 -3.38
N LEU A 50 0.10 -9.67 -2.83
CA LEU A 50 -0.02 -9.08 -1.51
C LEU A 50 0.48 -10.04 -0.41
N ASN A 51 -0.01 -11.28 -0.39
CA ASN A 51 0.45 -12.28 0.57
C ASN A 51 1.93 -12.63 0.40
N LYS A 52 2.46 -12.59 -0.83
CA LYS A 52 3.89 -12.78 -1.09
C LYS A 52 4.73 -11.62 -0.53
N GLY A 53 4.30 -10.38 -0.71
CA GLY A 53 5.00 -9.19 -0.20
C GLY A 53 5.06 -9.15 1.32
N TYR A 54 4.02 -9.64 2.00
CA TYR A 54 3.96 -9.73 3.46
C TYR A 54 4.47 -11.06 4.03
N ALA A 55 5.01 -11.95 3.19
CA ALA A 55 5.49 -13.25 3.65
C ALA A 55 6.61 -13.09 4.70
N GLY A 56 6.40 -13.69 5.88
CA GLY A 56 7.36 -13.62 7.00
C GLY A 56 7.19 -12.40 7.93
N THR A 57 6.24 -11.51 7.64
CA THR A 57 5.89 -10.38 8.53
C THR A 57 4.96 -10.78 9.67
N GLY A 58 4.29 -11.93 9.58
CA GLY A 58 3.24 -12.36 10.52
C GLY A 58 1.83 -11.86 10.17
N ILE A 59 1.71 -11.04 9.12
CA ILE A 59 0.45 -10.53 8.58
C ILE A 59 0.06 -11.36 7.36
N GLN A 60 -1.20 -11.78 7.29
CA GLN A 60 -1.78 -12.50 6.17
C GLN A 60 -3.13 -11.89 5.76
N PHE A 61 -3.49 -12.04 4.48
CA PHE A 61 -4.72 -11.51 3.92
C PHE A 61 -5.58 -12.63 3.34
N LYS A 62 -6.86 -12.60 3.67
CA LYS A 62 -7.86 -13.56 3.20
C LYS A 62 -8.89 -12.84 2.36
N HIS A 63 -8.99 -13.19 1.09
CA HIS A 63 -10.04 -12.67 0.22
C HIS A 63 -11.39 -13.22 0.65
N MET A 64 -12.36 -12.32 0.88
CA MET A 64 -13.70 -12.67 1.33
C MET A 64 -14.74 -12.54 0.22
N ASP A 65 -14.77 -11.40 -0.47
CA ASP A 65 -15.70 -11.15 -1.56
C ASP A 65 -15.20 -10.07 -2.52
N THR A 66 -15.79 -10.03 -3.71
CA THR A 66 -15.59 -8.99 -4.74
C THR A 66 -16.94 -8.38 -5.08
N ILE A 67 -17.09 -7.10 -4.74
CA ILE A 67 -18.29 -6.31 -5.01
C ILE A 67 -18.03 -5.51 -6.28
N ARG A 68 -18.93 -5.60 -7.26
CA ARG A 68 -18.81 -4.87 -8.54
C ARG A 68 -19.84 -3.75 -8.60
N ILE A 69 -19.36 -2.52 -8.72
CA ILE A 69 -20.14 -1.30 -8.66
C ILE A 69 -20.11 -0.64 -10.03
N LEU A 70 -21.22 -0.75 -10.76
CA LEU A 70 -21.37 -0.12 -12.07
C LEU A 70 -21.84 1.33 -11.89
N SER A 71 -20.88 2.27 -11.85
CA SER A 71 -21.13 3.70 -11.67
C SER A 71 -20.04 4.51 -12.37
N SER A 72 -20.38 5.08 -13.53
CA SER A 72 -19.49 6.03 -14.22
C SER A 72 -19.23 7.29 -13.38
N TYR A 73 -20.15 7.66 -12.49
CA TYR A 73 -19.96 8.78 -11.58
C TYR A 73 -18.84 8.49 -10.59
N TYR A 74 -18.90 7.39 -9.82
CA TYR A 74 -17.86 7.08 -8.84
C TYR A 74 -16.52 6.73 -9.50
N PHE A 75 -16.56 6.05 -10.64
CA PHE A 75 -15.35 5.71 -11.40
C PHE A 75 -14.52 6.96 -11.76
N ASN A 76 -15.19 8.06 -12.12
CA ASN A 76 -14.53 9.29 -12.56
C ASN A 76 -14.34 10.35 -11.47
N THR A 77 -14.99 10.22 -10.30
CA THR A 77 -14.96 11.25 -9.25
C THR A 77 -14.22 10.86 -7.98
N LEU A 78 -14.06 9.56 -7.69
CA LEU A 78 -13.23 9.12 -6.56
C LEU A 78 -11.76 9.42 -6.89
N ASN A 79 -11.09 10.14 -5.97
CA ASN A 79 -9.69 10.53 -6.07
C ASN A 79 -9.13 10.85 -4.67
N VAL A 80 -7.84 11.18 -4.59
CA VAL A 80 -7.16 11.66 -3.37
C VAL A 80 -7.95 12.84 -2.78
N PRO A 81 -8.22 12.84 -1.47
CA PRO A 81 -8.96 13.93 -0.83
C PRO A 81 -8.11 15.22 -0.78
N ASP A 82 -8.48 16.22 -1.57
CA ASP A 82 -7.84 17.57 -1.55
C ASP A 82 -8.86 18.72 -1.37
N THR A 83 -10.17 18.42 -1.39
CA THR A 83 -11.24 19.41 -1.20
C THR A 83 -12.39 18.87 -0.34
N SER A 84 -13.22 19.75 0.23
CA SER A 84 -14.39 19.37 1.01
C SER A 84 -15.36 18.48 0.24
N ASP A 85 -15.55 18.75 -1.05
CA ASP A 85 -16.53 18.05 -1.88
C ASP A 85 -16.05 16.63 -2.25
N LEU A 86 -14.78 16.47 -2.60
CA LEU A 86 -14.18 15.14 -2.83
C LEU A 86 -14.20 14.30 -1.55
N THR A 87 -13.97 14.93 -0.39
CA THR A 87 -14.08 14.27 0.91
C THR A 87 -15.51 13.77 1.14
N GLN A 88 -16.55 14.56 0.85
CA GLN A 88 -17.94 14.15 1.02
C GLN A 88 -18.34 13.00 0.08
N ILE A 89 -17.82 12.97 -1.15
CA ILE A 89 -18.05 11.87 -2.09
C ILE A 89 -17.44 10.57 -1.55
N LEU A 90 -16.19 10.59 -1.09
CA LEU A 90 -15.54 9.45 -0.46
C LEU A 90 -16.36 8.94 0.74
N TYR A 91 -16.82 9.85 1.60
CA TYR A 91 -17.66 9.48 2.76
C TYR A 91 -18.94 8.77 2.33
N THR A 92 -19.64 9.31 1.34
CA THR A 92 -20.89 8.74 0.84
C THR A 92 -20.65 7.36 0.21
N TYR A 93 -19.62 7.24 -0.62
CA TYR A 93 -19.20 5.98 -1.22
C TYR A 93 -18.86 4.94 -0.14
N GLY A 94 -18.04 5.33 0.83
CA GLY A 94 -17.62 4.49 1.94
C GLY A 94 -18.78 3.98 2.80
N GLN A 95 -19.76 4.83 3.12
CA GLN A 95 -20.97 4.43 3.83
C GLN A 95 -21.80 3.37 3.10
N LEU A 96 -21.77 3.37 1.76
CA LEU A 96 -22.53 2.44 0.95
C LEU A 96 -21.81 1.10 0.77
N PHE A 97 -20.50 1.14 0.54
CA PHE A 97 -19.77 -0.02 0.02
C PHE A 97 -18.71 -0.60 0.95
N ARG A 98 -18.22 0.16 1.94
CA ARG A 98 -17.23 -0.37 2.91
C ARG A 98 -17.82 -1.56 3.68
N LYS A 99 -17.01 -2.60 3.84
CA LYS A 99 -17.35 -3.80 4.60
C LYS A 99 -16.53 -3.91 5.87
N GLY A 100 -17.17 -4.44 6.91
CA GLY A 100 -16.52 -4.74 8.18
C GLY A 100 -16.13 -3.51 9.01
N GLY A 101 -15.16 -3.70 9.89
CA GLY A 101 -14.73 -2.74 10.90
C GLY A 101 -13.29 -2.27 10.68
N GLN A 102 -12.58 -2.01 11.78
CA GLN A 102 -11.19 -1.56 11.74
C GLN A 102 -10.21 -2.65 11.34
N SER A 103 -10.57 -3.93 11.54
CA SER A 103 -9.79 -5.12 11.17
C SER A 103 -10.18 -5.70 9.79
N THR A 104 -10.89 -4.94 8.95
CA THR A 104 -11.30 -5.37 7.62
C THR A 104 -10.74 -4.43 6.56
N MET A 105 -9.92 -4.97 5.66
CA MET A 105 -9.30 -4.19 4.59
C MET A 105 -10.24 -4.12 3.39
N ASN A 106 -10.58 -2.91 2.98
CA ASN A 106 -11.33 -2.67 1.75
C ASN A 106 -10.37 -2.16 0.69
N ILE A 107 -10.28 -2.84 -0.46
CA ILE A 107 -9.49 -2.41 -1.61
C ILE A 107 -10.46 -1.93 -2.69
N ASN A 108 -10.50 -0.62 -2.89
CA ASN A 108 -11.38 0.04 -3.85
C ASN A 108 -10.61 0.27 -5.15
N LEU A 109 -10.96 -0.48 -6.19
CA LEU A 109 -10.38 -0.31 -7.52
C LEU A 109 -11.14 0.80 -8.25
N ILE A 110 -10.46 1.89 -8.56
CA ILE A 110 -11.04 3.11 -9.13
C ILE A 110 -10.27 3.57 -10.37
N GLY A 111 -10.85 4.51 -11.13
CA GLY A 111 -10.27 5.03 -12.37
C GLY A 111 -9.11 5.99 -12.17
N PHE A 112 -9.14 6.82 -11.11
CA PHE A 112 -8.25 7.98 -10.94
C PHE A 112 -8.23 8.86 -12.20
N SER A 113 -9.40 9.31 -12.67
CA SER A 113 -9.52 10.02 -13.96
C SER A 113 -9.02 11.47 -13.94
N ALA A 114 -8.63 12.03 -12.79
CA ALA A 114 -8.22 13.43 -12.68
C ALA A 114 -6.69 13.64 -12.55
N ASP A 115 -5.92 12.56 -12.49
CA ASP A 115 -4.46 12.56 -12.39
C ASP A 115 -3.95 11.27 -13.04
N ASP A 116 -2.82 11.30 -13.73
CA ASP A 116 -2.19 10.13 -14.36
C ASP A 116 -1.06 9.53 -13.51
N ASP A 117 -0.56 10.27 -12.51
CA ASP A 117 0.63 9.88 -11.74
C ASP A 117 0.30 9.17 -10.42
N THR A 118 -0.90 9.39 -9.85
CA THR A 118 -1.34 8.68 -8.64
C THR A 118 -1.79 7.25 -8.96
N TYR A 119 -1.26 6.27 -8.23
CA TYR A 119 -1.65 4.87 -8.34
C TYR A 119 -2.45 4.34 -7.15
N GLY A 120 -2.36 5.01 -6.01
CA GLY A 120 -3.18 4.70 -4.86
C GLY A 120 -3.09 5.75 -3.77
N PHE A 121 -4.00 5.62 -2.81
CA PHE A 121 -3.87 6.25 -1.50
C PHE A 121 -4.61 5.39 -0.46
N THR A 122 -4.28 5.61 0.80
CA THR A 122 -5.03 5.14 1.97
C THR A 122 -4.93 6.17 3.09
N LEU A 123 -5.80 6.05 4.09
CA LEU A 123 -5.59 6.74 5.36
C LEU A 123 -4.68 5.94 6.29
N LEU A 124 -3.89 6.65 7.08
CA LEU A 124 -3.15 6.08 8.20
C LEU A 124 -4.13 5.54 9.26
N PRO A 125 -3.77 4.48 10.00
CA PRO A 125 -4.66 3.83 10.96
C PRO A 125 -5.10 4.74 12.11
N SER A 126 -4.28 5.75 12.48
CA SER A 126 -4.63 6.75 13.50
C SER A 126 -5.85 7.60 13.13
N LEU A 127 -6.20 7.68 11.85
CA LEU A 127 -7.33 8.45 11.34
C LEU A 127 -8.64 7.65 11.36
N TYR A 128 -8.60 6.33 11.63
CA TYR A 128 -9.78 5.47 11.57
C TYR A 128 -10.94 5.98 12.43
N ALA A 129 -10.67 6.38 13.68
CA ALA A 129 -11.72 6.83 14.60
C ALA A 129 -12.52 8.04 14.09
N THR A 130 -11.87 8.92 13.32
CA THR A 130 -12.48 10.14 12.76
C THR A 130 -13.08 9.91 11.37
N TYR A 131 -12.42 9.08 10.56
CA TYR A 131 -12.68 8.92 9.13
C TYR A 131 -13.09 7.49 8.74
N ALA A 132 -13.65 6.71 9.68
CA ALA A 132 -14.01 5.30 9.49
C ALA A 132 -14.75 4.97 8.18
N PRO A 133 -15.71 5.79 7.69
CA PRO A 133 -16.39 5.48 6.43
C PRO A 133 -15.45 5.42 5.23
N ILE A 134 -14.37 6.20 5.22
CA ILE A 134 -13.45 6.27 4.08
C ILE A 134 -12.20 5.42 4.28
N ASP A 135 -12.08 4.69 5.39
CA ASP A 135 -10.96 3.78 5.65
C ASP A 135 -10.91 2.64 4.62
N GLY A 136 -9.72 2.44 4.05
CA GLY A 136 -9.46 1.46 3.01
C GLY A 136 -8.45 2.00 2.00
N LEU A 137 -8.00 1.12 1.12
CA LEU A 137 -7.10 1.42 0.03
C LEU A 137 -7.94 1.84 -1.17
N TYR A 138 -7.52 2.89 -1.87
CA TYR A 138 -8.08 3.30 -3.15
C TYR A 138 -6.97 3.18 -4.18
N VAL A 139 -7.14 2.30 -5.15
CA VAL A 139 -6.05 1.84 -6.03
C VAL A 139 -6.49 1.94 -7.48
N ARG A 140 -5.62 2.44 -8.35
CA ARG A 140 -5.87 2.50 -9.78
C ARG A 140 -5.97 1.09 -10.32
N PHE A 141 -7.12 0.75 -10.92
CA PHE A 141 -7.40 -0.62 -11.36
C PHE A 141 -6.37 -1.18 -12.36
N THR A 142 -5.70 -0.30 -13.12
CA THR A 142 -4.69 -0.68 -14.12
C THR A 142 -3.37 -1.18 -13.53
N SER A 143 -3.14 -0.96 -12.22
CA SER A 143 -1.91 -1.32 -11.49
C SER A 143 -1.88 -2.74 -10.92
N LEU A 144 -2.98 -3.49 -11.09
CA LEU A 144 -3.04 -4.89 -10.69
C LEU A 144 -2.15 -5.76 -11.59
N PRO A 145 -1.72 -6.95 -11.13
CA PRO A 145 -0.98 -7.89 -11.95
C PRO A 145 -1.74 -8.24 -13.24
N GLY A 146 -1.07 -8.14 -14.38
CA GLY A 146 -1.66 -8.32 -15.71
C GLY A 146 -2.50 -7.14 -16.20
N GLY A 147 -2.47 -6.01 -15.48
CA GLY A 147 -3.13 -4.76 -15.86
C GLY A 147 -2.37 -3.98 -16.94
N SER A 148 -2.94 -2.85 -17.33
CA SER A 148 -2.46 -2.00 -18.44
C SER A 148 -1.40 -0.98 -18.03
N SER A 149 -0.98 -0.96 -16.77
CA SER A 149 0.19 -0.22 -16.30
C SER A 149 1.37 -1.20 -16.14
N PRO A 150 2.18 -1.47 -17.19
CA PRO A 150 3.21 -2.51 -17.15
C PRO A 150 4.26 -2.28 -16.05
N ASP A 151 4.49 -1.02 -15.67
CA ASP A 151 5.44 -0.63 -14.61
C ASP A 151 4.83 -0.67 -13.20
N ARG A 152 3.58 -1.15 -13.06
CA ARG A 152 2.86 -1.35 -11.79
C ARG A 152 2.09 -2.67 -11.86
N GLN A 153 2.57 -3.69 -11.16
CA GLN A 153 2.07 -5.07 -11.25
C GLN A 153 1.74 -5.62 -9.85
N GLY A 154 1.07 -4.80 -9.06
CA GLY A 154 0.53 -5.13 -7.75
C GLY A 154 1.33 -4.67 -6.54
N SER A 155 2.52 -4.09 -6.72
CA SER A 155 3.27 -3.50 -5.60
C SER A 155 2.59 -2.28 -4.99
N THR A 156 1.73 -1.57 -5.75
CA THR A 156 0.91 -0.48 -5.21
C THR A 156 0.05 -0.94 -4.04
N VAL A 157 -0.62 -2.09 -4.13
CA VAL A 157 -1.44 -2.60 -3.02
C VAL A 157 -0.58 -2.97 -1.81
N ILE A 158 0.64 -3.47 -2.01
CA ILE A 158 1.58 -3.74 -0.91
C ILE A 158 1.96 -2.43 -0.21
N HIS A 159 2.28 -1.40 -0.99
CA HIS A 159 2.65 -0.07 -0.51
C HIS A 159 1.52 0.58 0.30
N GLU A 160 0.32 0.68 -0.28
CA GLU A 160 -0.84 1.23 0.41
C GLU A 160 -1.23 0.42 1.65
N SER A 161 -1.03 -0.91 1.63
CA SER A 161 -1.24 -1.73 2.83
C SER A 161 -0.27 -1.34 3.96
N GLY A 162 0.97 -0.98 3.62
CA GLY A 162 1.97 -0.51 4.58
C GLY A 162 1.51 0.76 5.29
N HIS A 163 0.98 1.72 4.54
CA HIS A 163 0.35 2.92 5.11
C HIS A 163 -0.90 2.60 5.95
N TRP A 164 -1.73 1.65 5.53
CA TRP A 164 -2.91 1.22 6.30
C TRP A 164 -2.51 0.60 7.67
N PHE A 165 -1.28 0.08 7.76
CA PHE A 165 -0.61 -0.37 8.98
C PHE A 165 0.34 0.66 9.62
N GLY A 166 0.32 1.91 9.18
CA GLY A 166 1.01 3.02 9.85
C GLY A 166 2.48 3.22 9.47
N LEU A 167 2.94 2.61 8.37
CA LEU A 167 4.23 2.97 7.78
C LEU A 167 4.12 4.31 7.05
N LEU A 168 5.21 5.06 7.04
CA LEU A 168 5.36 6.28 6.25
C LEU A 168 6.24 5.96 5.03
N HIS A 169 6.32 6.90 4.10
CA HIS A 169 7.29 6.79 3.02
C HIS A 169 8.71 6.78 3.60
N THR A 170 9.63 6.05 2.97
CA THR A 170 11.04 6.00 3.42
C THR A 170 11.75 7.36 3.33
N PHE A 171 11.32 8.21 2.41
CA PHE A 171 11.76 9.60 2.23
C PHE A 171 11.00 10.62 3.10
N GLU A 172 10.10 10.17 3.98
CA GLU A 172 9.37 11.07 4.86
C GLU A 172 10.34 11.80 5.80
N ASN A 173 10.09 13.10 6.06
CA ASN A 173 10.95 13.98 6.87
C ASN A 173 12.42 14.15 6.40
N GLY A 174 12.83 13.53 5.28
CA GLY A 174 14.12 13.74 4.63
C GLY A 174 15.35 13.44 5.51
N CYS A 175 16.51 13.93 5.08
CA CYS A 175 17.78 13.67 5.78
C CYS A 175 17.87 14.34 7.16
N ASP A 176 17.29 15.51 7.37
CA ASP A 176 17.49 16.29 8.60
C ASP A 176 16.44 16.00 9.69
N GLY A 177 15.43 15.19 9.39
CA GLY A 177 14.37 14.78 10.31
C GLY A 177 14.57 13.37 10.89
N ASP A 178 13.50 12.84 11.49
CA ASP A 178 13.46 11.48 12.05
C ASP A 178 13.25 10.38 10.97
N GLY A 179 13.41 10.71 9.69
CA GLY A 179 13.07 9.83 8.56
C GLY A 179 11.60 9.38 8.59
N ASP A 180 11.37 8.13 8.23
CA ASP A 180 10.05 7.47 8.32
C ASP A 180 9.64 7.11 9.77
N GLY A 181 10.47 7.43 10.76
CA GLY A 181 10.29 7.06 12.16
C GLY A 181 10.54 5.58 12.43
N VAL A 182 11.39 4.93 11.63
CA VAL A 182 11.88 3.55 11.81
C VAL A 182 13.40 3.49 11.75
N ASP A 183 14.05 3.18 12.87
CA ASP A 183 15.51 3.24 13.03
C ASP A 183 16.33 2.40 12.04
N ASP A 184 15.79 1.30 11.52
CA ASP A 184 16.48 0.41 10.57
C ASP A 184 16.17 0.69 9.09
N THR A 185 15.43 1.76 8.80
CA THR A 185 15.27 2.33 7.47
C THR A 185 16.27 3.49 7.31
N PRO A 186 17.28 3.39 6.42
CA PRO A 186 18.13 4.53 6.11
C PRO A 186 17.30 5.71 5.58
N ALA A 187 17.56 6.92 6.08
CA ALA A 187 16.91 8.13 5.58
C ALA A 187 17.35 8.43 4.15
N GLU A 188 16.44 8.96 3.35
CA GLU A 188 16.71 9.43 1.99
C GLU A 188 16.05 10.81 1.77
N ALA A 189 16.63 11.63 0.89
CA ALA A 189 16.21 13.02 0.73
C ALA A 189 14.90 13.17 -0.05
N GLU A 190 14.68 12.28 -1.03
CA GLU A 190 13.53 12.31 -1.92
C GLU A 190 13.20 10.88 -2.41
N PRO A 191 12.01 10.61 -2.96
CA PRO A 191 11.68 9.30 -3.53
C PRO A 191 12.67 8.86 -4.61
N ALA A 192 13.04 7.58 -4.61
CA ALA A 192 13.75 7.01 -5.76
C ALA A 192 12.82 6.78 -6.95
N SER A 193 13.40 6.82 -8.16
CA SER A 193 12.76 6.45 -9.42
C SER A 193 13.60 5.42 -10.16
N GLY A 194 12.94 4.45 -10.80
CA GLY A 194 13.63 3.31 -11.41
C GLY A 194 14.19 2.35 -10.35
N CYS A 195 15.41 1.87 -10.54
CA CYS A 195 16.11 1.04 -9.56
C CYS A 195 17.58 1.48 -9.44
N PRO A 196 17.83 2.66 -8.83
CA PRO A 196 19.14 3.30 -8.85
C PRO A 196 20.07 2.66 -7.81
N VAL A 197 20.77 1.59 -8.22
CA VAL A 197 21.71 0.87 -7.34
C VAL A 197 22.81 1.79 -6.82
N ASN A 198 23.12 1.68 -5.53
CA ASN A 198 24.09 2.53 -4.80
C ASN A 198 23.66 4.00 -4.67
N ARG A 199 22.37 4.31 -4.79
CA ARG A 199 21.86 5.64 -4.45
C ARG A 199 22.05 5.90 -2.96
N ASP A 200 22.54 7.10 -2.66
CA ASP A 200 22.87 7.57 -1.32
C ASP A 200 22.70 9.09 -1.32
N THR A 201 21.57 9.57 -0.83
CA THR A 201 21.18 10.99 -0.88
C THR A 201 21.37 11.71 0.45
N CYS A 202 21.57 10.96 1.54
CA CYS A 202 21.71 11.50 2.87
C CYS A 202 23.11 11.23 3.46
N PRO A 203 23.70 12.15 4.24
CA PRO A 203 25.01 11.93 4.87
C PRO A 203 25.00 10.87 5.98
N GLN A 204 23.81 10.46 6.44
CA GLN A 204 23.61 9.39 7.42
C GLN A 204 24.10 8.04 6.90
N ALA A 205 24.33 7.11 7.82
CA ALA A 205 24.80 5.78 7.44
C ALA A 205 23.68 4.94 6.80
N GLY A 206 23.98 4.38 5.63
CA GLY A 206 23.09 3.46 4.91
C GLY A 206 22.79 3.99 3.52
N LEU A 207 22.70 3.10 2.53
CA LEU A 207 22.23 3.48 1.19
C LEU A 207 20.73 3.71 1.22
N ASP A 208 20.24 4.55 0.31
CA ASP A 208 18.82 4.81 0.15
C ASP A 208 18.05 3.48 -0.02
N PRO A 209 16.91 3.32 0.66
CA PRO A 209 16.21 2.05 0.75
C PRO A 209 15.38 1.73 -0.52
N ILE A 210 15.99 1.78 -1.71
CA ILE A 210 15.34 1.59 -3.03
C ILE A 210 14.59 0.25 -3.20
N HIS A 211 14.90 -0.74 -2.36
CA HIS A 211 14.25 -2.05 -2.36
C HIS A 211 13.07 -2.13 -1.38
N ASN A 212 12.80 -1.07 -0.62
CA ASN A 212 11.73 -1.02 0.36
C ASN A 212 10.37 -0.82 -0.33
N TYR A 213 9.35 -1.53 0.14
CA TYR A 213 8.00 -1.36 -0.38
C TYR A 213 7.44 0.05 -0.18
N MET A 214 7.93 0.81 0.81
CA MET A 214 7.51 2.18 1.13
C MET A 214 8.24 3.28 0.33
N ASP A 215 9.17 2.91 -0.55
CA ASP A 215 9.77 3.83 -1.53
C ASP A 215 8.97 3.84 -2.86
N TYR A 216 9.25 4.80 -3.74
CA TYR A 216 8.63 4.96 -5.07
C TYR A 216 9.39 4.30 -6.23
N SER A 217 10.48 3.59 -5.94
CA SER A 217 11.21 2.77 -6.89
C SER A 217 10.30 1.88 -7.75
N ALA A 218 10.76 1.55 -8.94
CA ALA A 218 9.99 0.83 -9.94
C ALA A 218 9.54 -0.56 -9.44
N GLU A 219 8.47 -1.07 -10.06
CA GLU A 219 8.03 -2.44 -9.90
C GLU A 219 9.20 -3.42 -10.12
N GLY A 220 9.28 -4.47 -9.31
CA GLY A 220 10.38 -5.43 -9.34
C GLY A 220 11.68 -4.98 -8.65
N CYS A 221 11.88 -3.68 -8.41
CA CYS A 221 12.98 -3.21 -7.55
C CYS A 221 12.63 -3.41 -6.07
N ARG A 222 11.38 -3.08 -5.70
CA ARG A 222 10.87 -3.20 -4.32
C ARG A 222 10.55 -4.64 -3.95
N ASN A 223 11.03 -5.10 -2.81
CA ASN A 223 10.95 -6.52 -2.42
C ASN A 223 10.87 -6.81 -0.91
N SER A 224 10.94 -5.79 -0.03
CA SER A 224 10.96 -6.05 1.40
C SER A 224 10.45 -4.88 2.26
N PHE A 225 10.06 -5.22 3.49
CA PHE A 225 9.98 -4.31 4.62
C PHE A 225 11.17 -4.59 5.55
N THR A 226 11.61 -3.60 6.32
CA THR A 226 12.63 -3.79 7.36
C THR A 226 12.04 -4.49 8.60
N ALA A 227 12.90 -4.91 9.54
CA ALA A 227 12.41 -5.52 10.78
C ALA A 227 11.67 -4.48 11.65
N GLY A 228 12.21 -3.26 11.72
CA GLY A 228 11.57 -2.15 12.43
C GLY A 228 10.22 -1.75 11.83
N GLN A 229 10.09 -1.77 10.49
CA GLN A 229 8.80 -1.52 9.84
C GLN A 229 7.78 -2.61 10.20
N ILE A 230 8.20 -3.88 10.23
CA ILE A 230 7.33 -4.97 10.69
C ILE A 230 6.87 -4.71 12.13
N ASP A 231 7.78 -4.42 13.06
CA ASP A 231 7.42 -4.16 14.47
C ASP A 231 6.48 -2.95 14.62
N ARG A 232 6.69 -1.90 13.81
CA ARG A 232 5.80 -0.74 13.75
C ARG A 232 4.39 -1.11 13.27
N MET A 233 4.28 -1.92 12.21
CA MET A 233 2.98 -2.41 11.73
C MET A 233 2.24 -3.19 12.82
N HIS A 234 2.91 -4.10 13.53
CA HIS A 234 2.32 -4.87 14.64
C HIS A 234 1.86 -3.98 15.80
N SER A 235 2.64 -2.94 16.12
CA SER A 235 2.27 -1.96 17.12
C SER A 235 1.02 -1.17 16.71
N ALA A 236 0.98 -0.70 15.47
CA ALA A 236 -0.19 -0.01 14.92
C ALA A 236 -1.43 -0.92 14.85
N ILE A 237 -1.27 -2.19 14.48
CA ILE A 237 -2.36 -3.17 14.48
C ILE A 237 -2.97 -3.30 15.87
N SER A 238 -2.14 -3.46 16.90
CA SER A 238 -2.60 -3.62 18.28
C SER A 238 -3.44 -2.44 18.77
N VAL A 239 -3.10 -1.21 18.33
CA VAL A 239 -3.77 0.02 18.75
C VAL A 239 -5.02 0.33 17.93
N TYR A 240 -4.98 0.13 16.62
CA TYR A 240 -5.98 0.68 15.70
C TYR A 240 -6.76 -0.37 14.89
N ARG A 241 -6.26 -1.61 14.79
CA ARG A 241 -6.78 -2.65 13.89
C ARG A 241 -7.18 -3.94 14.62
N SER A 242 -7.41 -3.86 15.94
CA SER A 242 -7.77 -4.97 16.83
C SER A 242 -9.27 -5.19 17.02
#